data_AF-A0A1B0DF11-F1
#
_entry.id   AF-A0A1B0DF11-F1
#
_cell.length_a   1.000
_cell.length_b   1.000
_cell.length_c   1.000
_cell.angle_alpha   90.00
_cell.angle_beta   90.00
_cell.angle_gamma   90.00
#
_symmetry.space_group_name_H-M   'P 1'
#
loop_
_entity.id
_entity.type
_entity.pdbx_description
1 polymer ?
#
loop_
_entity_poly.entity_id
_entity_poly.type
_entity_poly.pdbx_seq_one_letter_code
_entity_poly.pdbx_strand_id
1 'polypeptide(L)'
;MLSYVQMNARKFLILASKIWTCICYMFNRQVRAYQPVKYEPFPLSPVSRHRLSMVQRKTLVLDLDETLIHSHHDAAPRNTVKPGTPHDFTVKVTIDRHPVRFFVHKRPHVDFFLDVVSQWYDIVVFTASMEIYGTAVADKLDNGRNILNRRYYRQHCTPDFGSYTKDLSAICNDLNR
;
A
#
# COMPACT_ATOMS: atom_id res chain seq x y z
N MET A 1 45.40 -45.96 -3.32
CA MET A 1 44.84 -45.06 -4.36
C MET A 1 43.33 -44.86 -4.22
N LEU A 2 42.54 -45.94 -4.11
CA LEU A 2 41.08 -45.90 -3.89
C LEU A 2 40.64 -45.08 -2.67
N SER A 3 41.32 -45.20 -1.52
CA SER A 3 40.99 -44.46 -0.29
C SER A 3 41.20 -42.95 -0.41
N TYR A 4 42.21 -42.50 -1.15
CA TYR A 4 42.52 -41.09 -1.37
C TYR A 4 41.48 -40.43 -2.30
N VAL A 5 41.08 -41.13 -3.36
CA VAL A 5 40.02 -40.70 -4.28
C VAL A 5 38.67 -40.61 -3.53
N GLN A 6 38.37 -41.58 -2.67
CA GLN A 6 37.15 -41.61 -1.87
C GLN A 6 37.11 -40.50 -0.80
N MET A 7 38.25 -40.17 -0.18
CA MET A 7 38.38 -39.01 0.72
C MET A 7 38.17 -37.67 -0.02
N ASN A 8 38.70 -37.53 -1.24
CA ASN A 8 38.55 -36.31 -2.02
C ASN A 8 37.12 -36.13 -2.54
N ALA A 9 36.46 -37.22 -2.97
CA ALA A 9 35.04 -37.20 -3.32
C ALA A 9 34.16 -36.82 -2.13
N ARG A 10 34.43 -37.36 -0.93
CA ARG A 10 33.69 -37.02 0.29
C ARG A 10 33.87 -35.55 0.68
N LYS A 11 35.09 -35.01 0.59
CA LYS A 11 35.37 -33.58 0.83
C LYS A 11 34.64 -32.69 -0.18
N PHE A 12 34.64 -33.07 -1.46
CA PHE A 12 33.93 -32.36 -2.52
C PHE A 12 32.41 -32.33 -2.27
N LEU A 13 31.80 -33.47 -1.92
CA LEU A 13 30.38 -33.56 -1.60
C LEU A 13 29.99 -32.70 -0.39
N ILE A 14 30.84 -32.64 0.65
CA ILE A 14 30.61 -31.77 1.81
C ILE A 14 30.70 -30.28 1.41
N LEU A 15 31.68 -29.91 0.58
CA LEU A 15 31.81 -28.55 0.08
C LEU A 15 30.60 -28.15 -0.78
N ALA A 16 30.19 -29.01 -1.71
CA ALA A 16 29.01 -28.81 -2.54
C ALA A 16 27.73 -28.68 -1.70
N SER A 17 27.56 -29.51 -0.67
CA SER A 17 26.45 -29.42 0.27
C SER A 17 26.44 -28.07 1.01
N LYS A 18 27.60 -27.60 1.51
CA LYS A 18 27.70 -26.29 2.19
C LYS A 18 27.41 -25.13 1.25
N ILE A 19 27.89 -25.18 0.00
CA ILE A 19 27.60 -24.18 -1.03
C ILE A 19 26.09 -24.19 -1.35
N TRP A 20 25.50 -25.38 -1.53
CA TRP A 20 24.07 -25.52 -1.77
C TRP A 20 23.24 -24.98 -0.61
N THR A 21 23.58 -25.30 0.64
CA THR A 21 22.90 -24.74 1.82
C THR A 21 23.05 -23.22 1.89
N CYS A 22 24.21 -22.67 1.54
CA CYS A 22 24.43 -21.22 1.48
C CYS A 22 23.57 -20.57 0.38
N ILE A 23 23.52 -21.15 -0.81
CA ILE A 23 22.67 -20.69 -1.92
C ILE A 23 21.20 -20.76 -1.52
N CYS A 24 20.73 -21.88 -0.96
CA CYS A 24 19.37 -22.01 -0.45
C CYS A 24 19.07 -21.02 0.67
N TYR A 25 20.01 -20.74 1.57
CA TYR A 25 19.86 -19.75 2.63
C TYR A 25 19.73 -18.33 2.05
N MET A 26 20.60 -17.96 1.10
CA MET A 26 20.55 -16.66 0.42
C MET A 26 19.24 -16.48 -0.35
N PHE A 27 18.81 -17.52 -1.08
CA PHE A 27 17.54 -17.53 -1.80
C PHE A 27 16.33 -17.44 -0.84
N ASN A 28 16.31 -18.26 0.22
CA ASN A 28 15.24 -18.21 1.22
C ASN A 28 15.21 -16.90 2.00
N ARG A 29 16.36 -16.27 2.27
CA ARG A 29 16.43 -14.95 2.90
C ARG A 29 15.81 -13.88 2.00
N GLN A 30 16.03 -13.97 0.70
CA GLN A 30 15.44 -13.08 -0.29
C GLN A 30 13.91 -13.31 -0.44
N VAL A 31 13.45 -14.57 -0.43
CA VAL A 31 12.03 -14.93 -0.51
C VAL A 31 11.24 -14.62 0.78
N ARG A 32 11.87 -14.74 1.95
CA ARG A 32 11.25 -14.41 3.25
C ARG A 32 11.11 -12.90 3.49
N ALA A 33 11.91 -12.08 2.81
CA ALA A 33 11.89 -10.63 3.01
C ALA A 33 10.59 -9.97 2.50
N TYR A 34 9.84 -10.63 1.59
CA TYR A 34 8.58 -10.12 1.08
C TYR A 34 7.60 -11.27 0.79
N GLN A 35 6.82 -11.64 1.81
CA GLN A 35 5.60 -12.43 1.62
C GLN A 35 4.43 -11.47 1.74
N PRO A 36 3.77 -11.07 0.64
CA PRO A 36 2.57 -10.25 0.74
C PRO A 36 1.53 -11.07 1.51
N VAL A 37 1.09 -10.53 2.66
CA VAL A 37 0.07 -11.18 3.48
C VAL A 37 -1.21 -11.24 2.67
N LYS A 38 -1.59 -12.44 2.25
CA LYS A 38 -2.86 -12.68 1.55
C LYS A 38 -3.96 -12.82 2.59
N TYR A 39 -5.04 -12.09 2.38
CA TYR A 39 -6.23 -12.18 3.20
C TYR A 39 -7.35 -12.79 2.38
N GLU A 40 -8.08 -13.72 3.00
CA GLU A 40 -9.30 -14.23 2.42
C GLU A 40 -10.42 -13.19 2.58
N PRO A 41 -11.24 -12.96 1.55
CA PRO A 41 -12.35 -12.02 1.63
C PRO A 41 -13.35 -12.50 2.69
N PHE A 42 -13.59 -11.66 3.71
CA PHE A 42 -14.58 -11.92 4.75
C PHE A 42 -15.87 -11.18 4.42
N PRO A 43 -16.94 -11.88 3.97
CA PRO A 43 -18.21 -11.24 3.69
C PRO A 43 -18.92 -10.83 4.99
N LEU A 44 -19.76 -9.80 4.89
CA LEU A 44 -20.68 -9.45 5.97
C LEU A 44 -21.53 -10.64 6.42
N SER A 45 -21.70 -10.77 7.73
CA SER A 45 -22.66 -11.72 8.31
C SER A 45 -24.09 -11.40 7.83
N PRO A 46 -25.02 -12.38 7.80
CA PRO A 46 -26.42 -12.12 7.46
C PRO A 46 -27.05 -11.02 8.32
N VAL A 47 -26.71 -10.97 9.62
CA VAL A 47 -27.20 -9.94 10.55
C VAL A 47 -26.66 -8.57 10.18
N SER A 48 -25.36 -8.46 9.89
CA SER A 48 -24.74 -7.20 9.47
C SER A 48 -25.34 -6.68 8.16
N ARG A 49 -25.51 -7.57 7.17
CA ARG A 49 -26.13 -7.24 5.88
C ARG A 49 -27.57 -6.76 6.06
N HIS A 50 -28.34 -7.44 6.91
CA HIS A 50 -29.71 -7.02 7.23
C HIS A 50 -29.74 -5.65 7.90
N ARG A 51 -28.86 -5.40 8.88
CA ARG A 51 -28.73 -4.06 9.51
C ARG A 51 -28.43 -2.97 8.49
N LEU A 52 -27.45 -3.18 7.61
CA LEU A 52 -27.09 -2.21 6.55
C LEU A 52 -28.16 -2.05 5.47
N SER A 53 -29.15 -2.95 5.39
CA SER A 53 -30.34 -2.76 4.54
C SER A 53 -31.40 -1.86 5.18
N MET A 54 -31.38 -1.74 6.51
CA MET A 54 -32.34 -0.92 7.27
C MET A 54 -31.80 0.48 7.60
N VAL A 55 -30.47 0.63 7.71
CA VAL A 55 -29.83 1.92 8.00
C VAL A 55 -28.83 2.27 6.91
N GLN A 56 -28.71 3.56 6.64
CA GLN A 56 -27.74 4.05 5.69
C GLN A 56 -26.31 3.84 6.20
N ARG A 57 -25.39 3.55 5.27
CA ARG A 57 -23.97 3.43 5.57
C ARG A 57 -23.40 4.77 6.02
N LYS A 58 -22.52 4.70 7.02
CA LYS A 58 -21.68 5.81 7.49
C LYS A 58 -20.69 6.19 6.39
N THR A 59 -20.28 7.46 6.31
CA THR A 59 -19.19 7.88 5.41
C THR A 59 -17.85 7.74 6.13
N LEU A 60 -16.89 7.03 5.52
CA LEU A 60 -15.53 6.92 6.05
C LEU A 60 -14.58 7.75 5.18
N VAL A 61 -14.09 8.86 5.73
CA VAL A 61 -13.14 9.74 5.06
C VAL A 61 -11.71 9.29 5.38
N LEU A 62 -10.92 9.01 4.36
CA LEU A 62 -9.55 8.49 4.47
C LEU A 62 -8.55 9.44 3.81
N ASP A 63 -7.44 9.69 4.49
CA ASP A 63 -6.27 10.32 3.89
C ASP A 63 -5.40 9.29 3.14
N LEU A 64 -4.50 9.76 2.27
CA LEU A 64 -3.57 8.92 1.52
C LEU A 64 -2.19 8.86 2.17
N ASP A 65 -1.41 9.94 2.03
CA ASP A 65 -0.02 10.00 2.48
C ASP A 65 0.07 9.91 4.02
N GLU A 66 1.01 9.12 4.51
CA GLU A 66 1.20 8.79 5.92
C GLU A 66 -0.03 8.14 6.61
N THR A 67 -1.02 7.69 5.84
CA THR A 67 -2.23 7.01 6.34
C THR A 67 -2.46 5.66 5.69
N LEU A 68 -2.64 5.62 4.38
CA LEU A 68 -2.81 4.39 3.59
C LEU A 68 -1.52 4.01 2.85
N ILE A 69 -0.68 4.99 2.56
CA ILE A 69 0.57 4.84 1.82
C ILE A 69 1.67 5.74 2.39
N HIS A 70 2.91 5.46 2.02
CA HIS A 70 4.04 6.36 2.15
C HIS A 70 4.70 6.53 0.78
N SER A 71 5.02 7.77 0.39
CA SER A 71 5.67 8.04 -0.89
C SER A 71 6.86 8.99 -0.79
N HIS A 72 7.80 8.81 -1.69
CA HIS A 72 8.89 9.75 -1.95
C HIS A 72 9.11 9.90 -3.45
N HIS A 73 9.75 10.99 -3.87
CA HIS A 73 9.98 11.31 -5.26
C HIS A 73 11.46 11.61 -5.52
N ASP A 74 11.89 11.45 -6.77
CA ASP A 74 13.30 11.58 -7.18
C ASP A 74 13.93 12.93 -6.78
N ALA A 75 13.14 14.02 -6.69
CA ALA A 75 13.64 15.34 -6.33
C ALA A 75 13.88 15.56 -4.82
N ALA A 76 13.41 14.66 -3.95
CA ALA A 76 13.61 14.74 -2.51
C ALA A 76 13.70 13.33 -1.90
N PRO A 77 14.83 12.62 -2.06
CA PRO A 77 15.04 11.32 -1.45
C PRO A 77 15.03 11.45 0.07
N ARG A 78 13.95 10.97 0.70
CA ARG A 78 13.86 10.85 2.16
C ARG A 78 14.33 9.46 2.57
N ASN A 79 15.32 9.39 3.46
CA ASN A 79 15.79 8.14 4.06
C ASN A 79 14.82 7.62 5.15
N THR A 80 13.51 7.67 4.88
CA THR A 80 12.47 7.15 5.78
C THR A 80 12.23 5.65 5.57
N VAL A 81 12.66 5.12 4.44
CA VAL A 81 12.52 3.70 4.09
C VAL A 81 13.89 3.02 4.18
N LYS A 82 13.92 1.81 4.76
CA LYS A 82 15.16 1.02 4.86
C LYS A 82 15.75 0.78 3.46
N PRO A 83 17.06 1.04 3.24
CA PRO A 83 17.71 0.79 1.97
C PRO A 83 17.41 -0.62 1.45
N GLY A 84 17.01 -0.72 0.18
CA GLY A 84 16.69 -2.00 -0.47
C GLY A 84 15.28 -2.52 -0.23
N THR A 85 14.41 -1.78 0.48
CA THR A 85 12.98 -2.11 0.53
C THR A 85 12.35 -1.76 -0.82
N PRO A 86 11.74 -2.72 -1.54
CA PRO A 86 11.08 -2.44 -2.80
C PRO A 86 9.79 -1.64 -2.56
N HIS A 87 9.48 -0.73 -3.48
CA HIS A 87 8.20 -0.05 -3.52
C HIS A 87 7.13 -0.96 -4.14
N ASP A 88 5.87 -0.80 -3.73
CA ASP A 88 4.75 -1.58 -4.25
C ASP A 88 4.37 -1.17 -5.68
N PHE A 89 4.38 0.13 -5.96
CA PHE A 89 4.13 0.66 -7.29
C PHE A 89 4.77 2.04 -7.50
N THR A 90 4.91 2.42 -8.76
CA THR A 90 5.40 3.74 -9.17
C THR A 90 4.27 4.54 -9.81
N VAL A 91 4.18 5.82 -9.46
CA VAL A 91 3.30 6.81 -10.10
C VAL A 91 4.17 7.82 -10.86
N LYS A 92 3.83 8.10 -12.12
CA LYS A 92 4.48 9.11 -12.95
C LYS A 92 3.46 10.19 -13.30
N VAL A 93 3.73 11.42 -12.89
CA VAL A 93 2.85 12.57 -13.13
C VAL A 93 3.68 13.73 -13.67
N THR A 94 3.05 14.66 -14.39
CA THR A 94 3.71 15.88 -14.85
C THR A 94 3.23 17.05 -14.01
N ILE A 95 4.15 17.69 -13.28
CA ILE A 95 3.88 18.86 -12.43
C ILE A 95 4.60 20.04 -13.08
N ASP A 96 3.87 21.08 -13.47
CA ASP A 96 4.45 22.29 -14.11
C ASP A 96 5.42 21.97 -15.26
N ARG A 97 5.01 21.05 -16.15
CA ARG A 97 5.79 20.54 -17.30
C ARG A 97 7.01 19.69 -16.95
N HIS A 98 7.26 19.41 -15.68
CA HIS A 98 8.33 18.54 -15.23
C HIS A 98 7.77 17.16 -14.88
N PRO A 99 8.24 16.07 -15.51
CA PRO A 99 7.84 14.72 -15.14
C PRO A 99 8.44 14.36 -13.78
N VAL A 100 7.59 14.00 -12.83
CA VAL A 100 7.96 13.57 -11.48
C VAL A 100 7.53 12.12 -11.28
N ARG A 101 8.44 11.33 -10.72
CA ARG A 101 8.21 9.93 -10.35
C ARG A 101 8.09 9.80 -8.85
N PHE A 102 7.04 9.13 -8.41
CA PHE A 102 6.78 8.79 -7.01
C PHE A 102 6.91 7.28 -6.82
N PHE A 103 7.70 6.87 -5.83
CA PHE A 103 7.78 5.50 -5.37
C PHE A 103 6.87 5.33 -4.16
N VAL A 104 5.86 4.47 -4.29
CA VAL A 104 4.79 4.34 -3.31
C VAL A 104 4.91 3.02 -2.59
N HIS A 105 4.90 3.09 -1.26
CA HIS A 105 4.84 1.96 -0.35
C HIS A 105 3.45 1.91 0.25
N LYS A 106 2.81 0.76 0.16
CA LYS A 106 1.51 0.52 0.76
C LYS A 106 1.68 0.32 2.25
N ARG A 107 0.79 0.88 3.05
CA ARG A 107 0.70 0.49 4.46
C ARG A 107 0.38 -1.00 4.51
N PRO A 108 1.06 -1.79 5.35
CA PRO A 108 0.74 -3.19 5.51
C PRO A 108 -0.77 -3.38 5.74
N HIS A 109 -1.35 -4.33 5.00
CA HIS A 109 -2.77 -4.70 5.09
C HIS A 109 -3.76 -3.67 4.51
N VAL A 110 -3.32 -2.65 3.79
CA VAL A 110 -4.22 -1.64 3.21
C VAL A 110 -5.27 -2.23 2.27
N ASP A 111 -4.93 -3.24 1.45
CA ASP A 111 -5.89 -3.85 0.53
C ASP A 111 -7.03 -4.54 1.28
N PHE A 112 -6.66 -5.35 2.28
CA PHE A 112 -7.61 -6.04 3.14
C PHE A 112 -8.45 -5.06 3.95
N PHE A 113 -7.83 -4.01 4.48
CA PHE A 113 -8.54 -2.93 5.16
C PHE A 113 -9.60 -2.34 4.24
N LEU A 114 -9.24 -1.97 3.01
CA LEU A 114 -10.18 -1.42 2.02
C LEU A 114 -11.28 -2.42 1.63
N ASP A 115 -10.96 -3.71 1.47
CA ASP A 115 -11.95 -4.77 1.19
C ASP A 115 -12.94 -4.96 2.35
N VAL A 116 -12.50 -4.82 3.59
CA VAL A 116 -13.37 -4.95 4.76
C VAL A 116 -14.23 -3.69 4.91
N VAL A 117 -13.63 -2.50 4.99
CA VAL A 117 -14.38 -1.28 5.29
C VAL A 117 -15.30 -0.86 4.15
N SER A 118 -15.00 -1.22 2.89
CA SER A 118 -15.87 -0.98 1.74
C SER A 118 -17.14 -1.83 1.73
N GLN A 119 -17.31 -2.76 2.67
CA GLN A 119 -18.59 -3.44 2.92
C GLN A 119 -19.47 -2.68 3.92
N TRP A 120 -18.87 -1.88 4.81
CA TRP A 120 -19.59 -1.18 5.90
C TRP A 120 -19.80 0.32 5.63
N TYR A 121 -18.85 1.00 5.01
CA TYR A 121 -18.82 2.46 4.84
C TYR A 121 -18.83 2.91 3.39
N ASP A 122 -19.45 4.06 3.11
CA ASP A 122 -19.20 4.78 1.86
C ASP A 122 -17.84 5.48 1.97
N ILE A 123 -16.84 5.01 1.23
CA ILE A 123 -15.47 5.51 1.38
C ILE A 123 -15.29 6.78 0.56
N VAL A 124 -14.64 7.77 1.18
CA VAL A 124 -14.23 9.03 0.54
C VAL A 124 -12.75 9.23 0.76
N VAL A 125 -12.00 9.50 -0.31
CA VAL A 125 -10.60 9.94 -0.20
C VAL A 125 -10.59 11.45 0.02
N PHE A 126 -9.94 11.94 1.07
CA PHE A 126 -9.68 13.36 1.27
C PHE A 126 -8.22 13.57 1.65
N THR A 127 -7.42 14.05 0.69
CA THR A 127 -5.99 14.26 0.86
C THR A 127 -5.59 15.71 0.61
N ALA A 128 -4.55 16.16 1.32
CA ALA A 128 -3.94 17.47 1.09
C ALA A 128 -2.95 17.45 -0.10
N SER A 129 -2.91 16.37 -0.89
CA SER A 129 -2.04 16.22 -2.06
C SER A 129 -2.68 16.74 -3.36
N MET A 130 -1.86 16.99 -4.38
CA MET A 130 -2.36 17.42 -5.71
C MET A 130 -3.22 16.33 -6.34
N GLU A 131 -4.29 16.74 -7.00
CA GLU A 131 -5.22 15.82 -7.69
C GLU A 131 -4.52 14.87 -8.67
N ILE A 132 -3.60 15.37 -9.50
CA ILE A 132 -2.88 14.53 -10.47
C ILE A 132 -2.14 13.35 -9.83
N TYR A 133 -1.60 13.54 -8.61
CA TYR A 133 -0.93 12.49 -7.85
C TYR A 133 -1.95 11.65 -7.08
N GLY A 134 -2.87 12.30 -6.36
CA GLY A 134 -3.87 11.64 -5.52
C GLY A 134 -4.77 10.70 -6.32
N THR A 135 -5.20 11.11 -7.52
CA THR A 135 -5.97 10.28 -8.46
C THR A 135 -5.19 9.03 -8.83
N ALA A 136 -3.94 9.18 -9.26
CA ALA A 136 -3.12 8.04 -9.69
C ALA A 136 -2.85 7.04 -8.56
N VAL A 137 -2.64 7.51 -7.32
CA VAL A 137 -2.50 6.66 -6.15
C VAL A 137 -3.83 5.96 -5.81
N ALA A 138 -4.93 6.71 -5.78
CA ALA A 138 -6.24 6.18 -5.47
C ALA A 138 -6.67 5.11 -6.49
N ASP A 139 -6.38 5.28 -7.79
CA ASP A 139 -6.66 4.27 -8.81
C ASP A 139 -5.86 2.98 -8.61
N LYS A 140 -4.59 3.11 -8.21
CA LYS A 140 -3.74 1.94 -7.89
C LYS A 140 -4.20 1.22 -6.65
N LEU A 141 -4.67 1.94 -5.63
CA LEU A 141 -5.27 1.35 -4.44
C LEU A 141 -6.63 0.72 -4.76
N ASP A 142 -7.49 1.40 -5.51
CA ASP A 142 -8.83 0.93 -5.86
C ASP A 142 -8.80 -0.35 -6.70
N ASN A 143 -7.84 -0.45 -7.63
CA ASN A 143 -7.64 -1.61 -8.50
C ASN A 143 -8.92 -2.05 -9.25
N GLY A 144 -9.73 -1.07 -9.67
CA GLY A 144 -10.96 -1.30 -10.44
C GLY A 144 -12.15 -1.80 -9.62
N ARG A 145 -12.06 -1.79 -8.28
CA ARG A 145 -13.17 -2.15 -7.37
C ARG A 145 -14.24 -1.07 -7.31
N ASN A 146 -13.94 0.15 -7.75
CA ASN A 146 -14.87 1.27 -7.80
C ASN A 146 -15.37 1.69 -6.40
N ILE A 147 -14.53 1.52 -5.37
CA ILE A 147 -14.82 1.83 -3.95
C ILE A 147 -14.26 3.20 -3.52
N LEU A 148 -13.28 3.74 -4.24
CA LEU A 148 -12.64 5.03 -3.93
C LEU A 148 -13.07 6.17 -4.87
N ASN A 149 -14.30 6.19 -5.38
CA ASN A 149 -14.69 7.16 -6.44
C ASN A 149 -14.92 8.59 -5.97
N ARG A 150 -15.28 8.79 -4.70
CA ARG A 150 -15.48 10.11 -4.11
C ARG A 150 -14.13 10.60 -3.60
N ARG A 151 -13.58 11.64 -4.23
CA ARG A 151 -12.21 12.08 -3.96
C ARG A 151 -12.13 13.60 -3.84
N TYR A 152 -11.42 14.05 -2.81
CA TYR A 152 -11.16 15.43 -2.50
C TYR A 152 -9.65 15.60 -2.32
N TYR A 153 -9.12 16.58 -3.02
CA TYR A 153 -7.69 16.89 -3.08
C TYR A 153 -7.39 18.27 -2.50
N ARG A 154 -6.13 18.69 -2.57
CA ARG A 154 -5.63 19.97 -2.05
C ARG A 154 -6.50 21.18 -2.39
N GLN A 155 -7.06 21.28 -3.60
CA GLN A 155 -7.90 22.41 -3.99
C GLN A 155 -9.23 22.52 -3.22
N HIS A 156 -9.63 21.45 -2.52
CA HIS A 156 -10.82 21.41 -1.67
C HIS A 156 -10.49 21.66 -0.19
N CYS A 157 -9.22 21.79 0.17
CA CYS A 157 -8.80 22.15 1.52
C CYS A 157 -8.88 23.67 1.72
N THR A 158 -9.09 24.09 2.96
CA THR A 158 -8.91 25.49 3.36
C THR A 158 -7.45 25.70 3.77
N PRO A 159 -6.70 26.61 3.11
CA PRO A 159 -5.32 26.89 3.48
C PRO A 159 -5.28 27.73 4.76
N ASP A 160 -4.68 27.19 5.82
CA ASP A 160 -4.57 27.86 7.13
C ASP A 160 -3.12 27.86 7.60
N PHE A 161 -2.48 29.03 7.62
CA PHE A 161 -1.13 29.25 8.19
C PHE A 161 -0.07 28.21 7.75
N GLY A 162 -0.03 27.90 6.45
CA GLY A 162 0.92 26.93 5.89
C GLY A 162 0.50 25.46 6.03
N SER A 163 -0.70 25.20 6.55
CA SER A 163 -1.34 23.89 6.58
C SER A 163 -2.59 23.85 5.70
N TYR A 164 -3.15 22.66 5.51
CA TYR A 164 -4.36 22.44 4.73
C TYR A 164 -5.42 21.78 5.62
N THR A 165 -6.46 22.54 5.96
CA THR A 165 -7.59 22.06 6.75
C THR A 165 -8.58 21.35 5.85
N LYS A 166 -9.00 20.15 6.25
CA LYS A 166 -9.99 19.33 5.56
C LYS A 166 -11.36 19.53 6.22
N ASP A 167 -12.18 20.40 5.67
CA ASP A 167 -13.55 20.60 6.16
C ASP A 167 -14.46 19.47 5.69
N LEU A 168 -14.94 18.65 6.63
CA LEU A 168 -15.82 17.51 6.35
C LEU A 168 -17.22 17.95 5.90
N SER A 169 -17.62 19.20 6.16
CA SER A 169 -18.90 19.75 5.69
C SER A 169 -19.00 19.74 4.16
N ALA A 170 -17.85 19.84 3.47
CA ALA A 170 -17.76 19.73 2.00
C ALA A 170 -18.08 18.32 1.45
N ILE A 171 -18.08 17.31 2.32
CA ILE A 171 -18.39 15.91 1.97
C ILE A 171 -19.82 15.54 2.35
N CYS A 172 -20.27 15.96 3.53
CA CYS A 172 -21.61 15.73 4.02
C CYS A 172 -22.05 16.85 4.97
N ASN A 173 -23.25 17.39 4.75
CA ASN A 173 -23.82 18.43 5.61
C ASN A 173 -24.14 17.92 7.03
N ASP A 174 -24.46 16.63 7.18
CA ASP A 174 -24.71 15.99 8.47
C ASP A 174 -23.50 15.16 8.90
N LEU A 175 -22.73 15.68 9.86
CA LEU A 175 -21.53 15.01 10.38
C LEU A 175 -21.84 13.89 11.38
N ASN A 176 -23.09 13.76 11.83
CA ASN A 176 -23.51 12.60 12.62
C ASN A 176 -23.83 11.41 11.72
N ARG A 177 -23.85 11.61 10.39
CA ARG A 177 -24.23 10.59 9.43
C ARG A 177 -23.17 9.54 9.18
#